data_AF-A0A942LT95-F1
#
_entry.id   AF-A0A942LT95-F1
#
_cell.length_a   1.000
_cell.length_b   1.000
_cell.length_c   1.000
_cell.angle_alpha   90.00
_cell.angle_beta   90.00
_cell.angle_gamma   90.00
#
_symmetry.space_group_name_H-M   'P 1'
#
loop_
_entity.id
_entity.type
_entity.pdbx_description
1 polymer ?
#
loop_
_entity_poly.entity_id
_entity_poly.type
_entity_poly.pdbx_seq_one_letter_code
_entity_poly.pdbx_strand_id
1 'polypeptide(L)'
;MELITPGIGLVFWTIIAFSTVLFILKKYAWKPILGALKAREQRIDESLVNAEKIKQEYEGMEQVKEKSLARIELEKQDILNKAKGTAEEIIKQAQIKAVQEGERIIADARKAFEAERKQAIEDMKRQVTLLSLDIAEKVLQEEFVDKSKQVNYINRVLEGINLN
;
A
#
# COMPACT_ATOMS: atom_id res chain seq x y z
N MET A 1 38.40 96.79 48.79
CA MET A 1 37.75 95.83 47.88
C MET A 1 38.66 95.58 46.69
N GLU A 2 39.76 94.84 46.89
CA GLU A 2 40.71 94.45 45.82
C GLU A 2 40.89 92.91 45.77
N LEU A 3 39.88 92.15 46.21
CA LEU A 3 39.98 90.69 46.33
C LEU A 3 39.08 89.91 45.35
N ILE A 4 38.42 90.58 44.39
CA ILE A 4 37.45 89.95 43.49
C ILE A 4 37.63 90.38 42.02
N THR A 5 38.84 90.79 41.63
CA THR A 5 39.22 90.86 40.22
C THR A 5 40.40 89.91 40.02
N PRO A 6 40.19 88.77 39.34
CA PRO A 6 41.31 87.89 39.02
C PRO A 6 42.33 88.70 38.23
N GLY A 7 43.60 88.66 38.65
CA GLY A 7 44.67 89.35 37.94
C GLY A 7 44.65 88.97 36.46
N ILE A 8 44.87 89.94 35.58
CA ILE A 8 44.73 89.78 34.12
C ILE A 8 45.51 88.55 33.60
N GLY A 9 46.65 88.22 34.23
CA GLY A 9 47.43 87.01 33.93
C GLY A 9 46.71 85.69 34.22
N LEU A 10 45.93 85.58 35.32
CA LEU A 10 45.16 84.38 35.64
C LEU A 10 44.03 84.17 34.63
N VAL A 11 43.35 85.25 34.24
CA VAL A 11 42.29 85.19 33.22
C VAL A 11 42.87 84.73 31.87
N PHE A 12 44.02 85.28 31.46
CA PHE A 12 44.71 84.88 30.23
C PHE A 12 45.07 83.39 30.20
N TRP A 13 45.72 82.87 31.26
CA TRP A 13 46.07 81.45 31.33
C TRP A 13 44.83 80.54 31.44
N THR A 14 43.77 80.99 32.10
CA THR A 14 42.50 80.25 32.19
C THR A 14 41.82 80.14 30.82
N ILE A 15 41.81 81.23 30.02
CA ILE A 15 41.26 81.21 28.66
C ILE A 15 42.08 80.29 27.75
N ILE A 16 43.41 80.29 27.86
CA ILE A 16 44.28 79.39 27.10
C ILE A 16 44.02 77.92 27.48
N ALA A 17 43.96 77.61 28.78
CA ALA A 17 43.67 76.26 29.26
C ALA A 17 42.28 75.80 28.81
N PHE A 18 41.26 76.65 28.97
CA PHE A 18 39.90 76.37 28.52
C PHE A 18 39.82 76.15 27.00
N SER A 19 40.48 77.01 26.21
CA SER A 19 40.52 76.88 24.75
C SER A 19 41.24 75.60 24.31
N THR A 20 42.31 75.21 25.01
CA THR A 20 43.04 73.96 24.75
C THR A 20 42.16 72.75 25.03
N VAL A 21 41.47 72.72 26.18
CA VAL A 21 40.52 71.64 26.52
C VAL A 21 39.35 71.60 25.54
N LEU A 22 38.79 72.76 25.16
CA LEU A 22 37.71 72.85 24.18
C LEU A 22 38.14 72.33 22.81
N PHE A 23 39.37 72.63 22.37
CA PHE A 23 39.91 72.12 21.12
C PHE A 23 40.08 70.59 21.13
N ILE A 24 40.58 70.03 22.24
CA ILE A 24 40.70 68.59 22.45
C ILE A 24 39.31 67.94 22.44
N LEU A 25 38.34 68.47 23.20
CA LEU A 25 36.98 67.96 23.23
C LEU A 25 36.31 68.04 21.85
N LYS A 26 36.47 69.15 21.14
CA LYS A 26 35.92 69.32 19.78
C LYS A 26 36.46 68.26 18.82
N LYS A 27 37.76 67.94 18.90
CA LYS A 27 38.40 66.95 18.02
C LYS A 27 38.07 65.51 18.40
N TYR A 28 38.05 65.19 19.70
CA TYR A 28 37.97 63.81 20.19
C TYR A 28 36.59 63.36 20.65
N ALA A 29 35.73 64.24 21.19
CA ALA A 29 34.42 63.85 21.74
C ALA A 29 33.29 63.90 20.69
N TRP A 30 33.33 64.83 19.73
CA TRP A 30 32.26 64.96 18.73
C TRP A 30 32.15 63.75 17.79
N LYS A 31 33.29 63.21 17.34
CA LYS A 31 33.32 62.04 16.45
C LYS A 31 32.65 60.79 17.05
N PRO A 32 33.00 60.31 18.26
CA PRO A 32 32.38 59.13 18.85
C PRO A 32 30.91 59.33 19.19
N ILE A 33 30.49 60.53 19.63
CA ILE A 33 29.08 60.82 19.94
C ILE A 33 28.22 60.73 18.68
N LEU A 34 28.64 61.38 17.59
CA LEU A 34 27.92 61.31 16.31
C LEU A 34 27.95 59.89 15.72
N GLY A 35 29.06 59.16 15.87
CA GLY A 35 29.16 57.76 15.47
C GLY A 35 28.19 56.86 16.22
N ALA A 36 28.08 57.02 17.55
CA ALA A 36 27.15 56.25 18.37
C ALA A 36 25.69 56.55 18.03
N LEU A 37 25.36 57.81 17.72
CA LEU A 37 24.01 58.20 17.31
C LEU A 37 23.65 57.63 15.94
N LYS A 38 24.54 57.75 14.94
CA LYS A 38 24.36 57.15 13.61
C LYS A 38 24.24 55.63 13.68
N ALA A 39 25.07 54.97 14.50
CA ALA A 39 24.99 53.53 14.70
C ALA A 39 23.66 53.12 15.34
N ARG A 40 23.10 53.95 16.23
CA ARG A 40 21.77 53.70 16.81
C ARG A 40 20.66 53.86 15.77
N GLU A 41 20.71 54.93 15.00
CA GLU A 41 19.78 55.20 13.89
C GLU A 41 19.79 54.06 12.88
N GLN A 42 20.97 53.67 12.39
CA GLN A 42 21.13 52.56 11.46
C GLN A 42 20.59 51.24 12.03
N ARG A 43 20.86 50.91 13.31
CA ARG A 43 20.30 49.71 13.93
C ARG A 43 18.78 49.73 14.01
N ILE A 44 18.17 50.89 14.25
CA ILE A 44 16.71 51.02 14.30
C ILE A 44 16.14 50.78 12.91
N ASP A 45 16.69 51.43 11.88
CA ASP A 45 16.25 51.27 10.50
C ASP A 45 16.41 49.81 10.02
N GLU A 46 17.55 49.18 10.29
CA GLU A 46 17.79 47.77 9.97
C GLU A 46 16.79 46.85 10.70
N SER A 47 16.49 47.14 11.97
CA SER A 47 15.53 46.34 12.74
C SER A 47 14.10 46.49 12.21
N LEU A 48 13.70 47.70 11.80
CA LEU A 48 12.39 47.96 11.20
C LEU A 48 12.23 47.29 9.84
N VAL A 49 13.25 47.41 8.97
CA VAL A 49 13.27 46.74 7.66
C VAL A 49 13.21 45.22 7.83
N ASN A 50 13.97 44.67 8.79
CA ASN A 50 13.95 43.24 9.06
C ASN A 50 12.60 42.77 9.61
N ALA A 51 11.97 43.55 10.50
CA ALA A 51 10.65 43.23 11.03
C ALA A 51 9.58 43.22 9.93
N GLU A 52 9.60 44.21 9.02
CA GLU A 52 8.68 44.24 7.86
C GLU A 52 8.91 43.05 6.92
N LYS A 53 10.18 42.72 6.65
CA LYS A 53 10.53 41.56 5.83
C LYS A 53 10.04 40.25 6.45
N ILE A 54 10.26 40.05 7.75
CA ILE A 54 9.78 38.86 8.48
C ILE A 54 8.25 38.77 8.41
N LYS A 55 7.55 39.89 8.54
CA LYS A 55 6.10 39.92 8.43
C LYS A 55 5.61 39.51 7.03
N GLN A 56 6.23 40.05 5.99
CA GLN A 56 5.90 39.69 4.60
C GLN A 56 6.22 38.22 4.30
N GLU A 57 7.34 37.71 4.79
CA GLU A 57 7.69 36.29 4.66
C GLU A 57 6.69 35.40 5.41
N TYR A 58 6.26 35.80 6.60
CA TYR A 58 5.26 35.07 7.39
C TYR A 58 3.90 35.02 6.69
N GLU A 59 3.41 36.14 6.17
CA GLU A 59 2.17 36.19 5.38
C GLU A 59 2.27 35.31 4.12
N GLY A 60 3.43 35.30 3.44
CA GLY A 60 3.69 34.40 2.32
C GLY A 60 3.69 32.92 2.73
N MET A 61 4.29 32.58 3.88
CA MET A 61 4.32 31.22 4.41
C MET A 61 2.92 30.73 4.80
N GLU A 62 2.05 31.59 5.33
CA GLU A 62 0.67 31.24 5.67
C GLU A 62 -0.13 30.84 4.42
N GLN A 63 0.00 31.61 3.33
CA GLN A 63 -0.62 31.26 2.05
C GLN A 63 -0.09 29.95 1.47
N VAL A 64 1.22 29.70 1.58
CA VAL A 64 1.83 28.44 1.13
C VAL A 64 1.35 27.26 1.98
N LYS A 65 1.21 27.46 3.30
CA LYS A 65 0.68 26.46 4.22
C LYS A 65 -0.76 26.09 3.86
N GLU A 66 -1.64 27.09 3.65
CA GLU A 66 -3.03 26.83 3.26
C GLU A 66 -3.12 26.08 1.93
N LYS A 67 -2.36 26.49 0.91
CA LYS A 67 -2.29 25.79 -0.37
C LYS A 67 -1.78 24.35 -0.22
N SER A 68 -0.78 24.14 0.64
CA SER A 68 -0.25 22.81 0.93
C SER A 68 -1.30 21.92 1.60
N LEU A 69 -2.03 22.44 2.59
CA LEU A 69 -3.11 21.71 3.26
C LEU A 69 -4.25 21.36 2.29
N ALA A 70 -4.65 22.29 1.43
CA ALA A 70 -5.65 22.02 0.39
C ALA A 70 -5.18 20.93 -0.59
N ARG A 71 -3.90 20.98 -0.99
CA ARG A 71 -3.30 19.96 -1.85
C ARG A 71 -3.28 18.58 -1.18
N ILE A 72 -2.91 18.51 0.09
CA ILE A 72 -2.89 17.26 0.86
C ILE A 72 -4.29 16.65 0.92
N GLU A 73 -5.33 17.45 1.12
CA GLU A 73 -6.70 16.92 1.17
C GLU A 73 -7.15 16.38 -0.20
N LEU A 74 -6.79 17.06 -1.30
CA LEU A 74 -7.04 16.56 -2.66
C LEU A 74 -6.29 15.26 -2.94
N GLU A 75 -5.01 15.18 -2.60
CA GLU A 75 -4.19 13.97 -2.77
C GLU A 75 -4.73 12.81 -1.91
N LYS A 76 -5.16 13.09 -0.67
CA LYS A 76 -5.80 12.10 0.20
C LYS A 76 -7.09 11.56 -0.42
N GLN A 77 -7.94 12.43 -0.97
CA GLN A 77 -9.17 12.00 -1.63
C GLN A 77 -8.88 11.16 -2.88
N ASP A 78 -7.89 11.53 -3.69
CA ASP A 78 -7.45 10.74 -4.84
C ASP A 78 -6.94 9.36 -4.43
N ILE A 79 -6.10 9.28 -3.38
CA ILE A 79 -5.62 8.01 -2.82
C ILE A 79 -6.78 7.13 -2.35
N LEU A 80 -7.74 7.70 -1.62
CA LEU A 80 -8.91 6.95 -1.14
C LEU A 80 -9.78 6.45 -2.29
N ASN A 81 -9.98 7.26 -3.33
CA ASN A 81 -10.75 6.86 -4.51
C ASN A 81 -10.04 5.76 -5.30
N LYS A 82 -8.73 5.87 -5.50
CA LYS A 82 -7.92 4.82 -6.14
C LYS A 82 -7.93 3.53 -5.33
N ALA A 83 -7.82 3.61 -4.00
CA ALA A 83 -7.88 2.46 -3.12
C ALA A 83 -9.24 1.75 -3.21
N LYS A 84 -10.35 2.50 -3.20
CA LYS A 84 -11.71 1.96 -3.40
C LYS A 84 -11.86 1.29 -4.76
N GLY A 85 -11.45 1.95 -5.84
CA GLY A 85 -11.52 1.38 -7.20
C GLY A 85 -10.69 0.10 -7.33
N THR A 86 -9.49 0.09 -6.76
CA THR A 86 -8.63 -1.12 -6.74
C THR A 86 -9.27 -2.24 -5.93
N ALA A 87 -9.87 -1.93 -4.77
CA ALA A 87 -10.56 -2.92 -3.95
C ALA A 87 -11.77 -3.54 -4.68
N GLU A 88 -12.59 -2.71 -5.33
CA GLU A 88 -13.72 -3.16 -6.15
C GLU A 88 -13.25 -4.05 -7.31
N GLU A 89 -12.15 -3.68 -7.97
CA GLU A 89 -11.58 -4.49 -9.05
C GLU A 89 -11.06 -5.84 -8.54
N ILE A 90 -10.37 -5.87 -7.39
CA ILE A 90 -9.93 -7.10 -6.75
C ILE A 90 -11.12 -8.00 -6.42
N ILE A 91 -12.19 -7.44 -5.84
CA ILE A 91 -13.41 -8.19 -5.50
C ILE A 91 -14.03 -8.78 -6.78
N LYS A 92 -14.16 -7.99 -7.84
CA LYS A 92 -14.71 -8.44 -9.12
C LYS A 92 -13.86 -9.55 -9.73
N GLN A 93 -12.53 -9.40 -9.74
CA GLN A 93 -11.62 -10.43 -10.25
C GLN A 93 -11.69 -11.71 -9.40
N ALA A 94 -11.78 -11.58 -8.08
CA ALA A 94 -11.93 -12.72 -7.17
C ALA A 94 -13.25 -13.46 -7.40
N GLN A 95 -14.35 -12.75 -7.60
CA GLN A 95 -15.65 -13.33 -7.95
C GLN A 95 -15.59 -14.08 -9.28
N ILE A 96 -15.00 -13.48 -10.32
CA ILE A 96 -14.84 -14.14 -11.62
C ILE A 96 -14.02 -15.43 -11.49
N LYS A 97 -12.88 -15.38 -10.78
CA LYS A 97 -12.04 -16.56 -10.54
C LYS A 97 -12.79 -17.63 -9.74
N ALA A 98 -13.58 -17.25 -8.73
CA ALA A 98 -14.35 -18.17 -7.93
C ALA A 98 -15.43 -18.90 -8.76
N VAL A 99 -16.13 -18.18 -9.66
CA VAL A 99 -17.10 -18.79 -10.58
C VAL A 99 -16.40 -19.74 -11.54
N GLN A 100 -15.29 -19.32 -12.15
CA GLN A 100 -14.51 -20.16 -13.07
C GLN A 100 -14.00 -21.44 -12.39
N GLU A 101 -13.48 -21.34 -11.18
CA GLU A 101 -13.00 -22.50 -10.42
C GLU A 101 -14.18 -23.39 -9.99
N GLY A 102 -15.33 -22.82 -9.63
CA GLY A 102 -16.54 -23.56 -9.35
C GLY A 102 -17.03 -24.38 -10.55
N GLU A 103 -17.05 -23.77 -11.74
CA GLU A 103 -17.38 -24.46 -12.99
C GLU A 103 -16.38 -25.57 -13.30
N ARG A 104 -15.08 -25.33 -13.08
CA ARG A 104 -14.02 -26.34 -13.25
C ARG A 104 -14.22 -27.53 -12.33
N ILE A 105 -14.49 -27.29 -11.04
CA ILE A 105 -14.75 -28.34 -10.04
C ILE A 105 -15.98 -29.15 -10.44
N ILE A 106 -17.07 -28.51 -10.87
CA ILE A 106 -18.29 -29.22 -11.31
C ILE A 106 -18.00 -30.05 -12.56
N ALA A 107 -17.26 -29.52 -13.53
CA ALA A 107 -16.89 -30.25 -14.74
C ALA A 107 -16.02 -31.47 -14.42
N ASP A 108 -15.04 -31.33 -13.53
CA ASP A 108 -14.16 -32.41 -13.10
C ASP A 108 -14.94 -33.46 -12.29
N ALA A 109 -15.86 -33.04 -11.42
CA ALA A 109 -16.75 -33.94 -10.68
C ALA A 109 -17.67 -34.74 -11.63
N ARG A 110 -18.22 -34.11 -12.68
CA ARG A 110 -19.02 -34.81 -13.71
C ARG A 110 -18.20 -35.85 -14.46
N LYS A 111 -16.95 -35.54 -14.82
CA LYS A 111 -16.04 -36.49 -15.47
C LYS A 111 -15.72 -37.68 -14.55
N ALA A 112 -15.43 -37.41 -13.27
CA ALA A 112 -15.19 -38.45 -12.28
C ALA A 112 -16.42 -39.35 -12.11
N PHE A 113 -17.62 -38.75 -12.03
CA PHE A 113 -18.88 -39.49 -11.92
C PHE A 113 -19.17 -40.37 -13.15
N GLU A 114 -18.95 -39.87 -14.36
CA GLU A 114 -19.08 -40.66 -15.60
C GLU A 114 -18.11 -41.85 -15.61
N ALA A 115 -16.86 -41.65 -15.17
CA ALA A 115 -15.86 -42.71 -15.07
C ALA A 115 -16.28 -43.77 -14.02
N GLU A 116 -16.71 -43.34 -12.83
CA GLU A 116 -17.17 -44.22 -11.76
C GLU A 116 -18.41 -45.01 -12.17
N ARG A 117 -19.37 -44.37 -12.85
CA ARG A 117 -20.56 -45.02 -13.39
C ARG A 117 -20.19 -46.09 -14.42
N LYS A 118 -19.22 -45.81 -15.30
CA LYS A 118 -18.75 -46.80 -16.28
C LYS A 118 -18.12 -48.01 -15.57
N GLN A 119 -17.29 -47.77 -14.56
CA GLN A 119 -16.68 -48.83 -13.76
C GLN A 119 -17.74 -49.67 -13.02
N ALA A 120 -18.74 -49.02 -12.40
CA ALA A 120 -19.84 -49.71 -11.74
C ALA A 120 -20.66 -50.59 -12.70
N ILE A 121 -20.88 -50.14 -13.94
CA ILE A 121 -21.55 -50.95 -14.97
C ILE A 121 -20.70 -52.15 -15.38
N GLU A 122 -19.38 -51.98 -15.53
CA GLU A 122 -18.46 -53.10 -15.82
C GLU A 122 -18.43 -54.13 -14.69
N ASP A 123 -18.40 -53.68 -13.43
CA ASP A 123 -18.46 -54.55 -12.26
C ASP A 123 -19.81 -55.27 -12.16
N MET A 124 -20.92 -54.58 -12.44
CA MET A 124 -22.25 -55.19 -12.47
C MET A 124 -22.35 -56.25 -13.57
N LYS A 125 -21.81 -55.99 -14.77
CA LYS A 125 -21.75 -57.00 -15.84
C LYS A 125 -20.98 -58.23 -15.39
N ARG A 126 -19.82 -58.06 -14.73
CA ARG A 126 -19.02 -59.16 -14.20
C ARG A 126 -19.80 -60.00 -13.18
N GLN A 127 -20.51 -59.35 -12.25
CA GLN A 127 -21.36 -60.04 -11.27
C GLN A 127 -22.50 -60.81 -11.94
N VAL A 128 -23.17 -60.22 -12.93
CA VAL A 128 -24.25 -60.90 -13.68
C VAL A 128 -23.71 -62.11 -14.46
N THR A 129 -22.53 -62.01 -15.06
CA THR A 129 -21.87 -63.14 -15.74
C THR A 129 -21.57 -64.28 -14.77
N LEU A 130 -21.01 -63.97 -13.58
CA LEU A 130 -20.74 -64.97 -12.56
C LEU A 130 -22.03 -65.65 -12.06
N LEU A 131 -23.09 -64.86 -11.81
CA LEU A 131 -24.38 -65.42 -11.39
C LEU A 131 -25.02 -66.28 -12.48
N SER A 132 -24.89 -65.87 -13.75
CA SER A 132 -25.40 -66.65 -14.88
C SER A 132 -24.64 -67.97 -15.05
N LEU A 133 -23.33 -67.98 -14.78
CA LEU A 133 -22.53 -69.20 -14.76
C LEU A 133 -22.94 -70.13 -13.61
N ASP A 134 -23.14 -69.60 -12.40
CA ASP A 134 -23.62 -70.38 -11.24
C ASP A 134 -25.02 -70.99 -11.49
N ILE A 135 -25.93 -70.22 -12.10
CA ILE A 135 -27.25 -70.73 -12.51
C ILE A 135 -27.11 -71.81 -13.58
N ALA A 136 -26.29 -71.59 -14.60
CA ALA A 136 -26.06 -72.59 -15.66
C ALA A 136 -25.45 -73.88 -15.09
N GLU A 137 -24.51 -73.77 -14.15
CA GLU A 137 -23.91 -74.91 -13.44
C GLU A 137 -24.96 -75.67 -12.62
N LYS A 138 -25.81 -74.98 -11.86
CA LYS A 138 -26.91 -75.61 -11.10
C LYS A 138 -27.95 -76.29 -11.99
N VAL A 139 -28.37 -75.64 -13.08
CA VAL A 139 -29.33 -76.21 -14.04
C VAL A 139 -28.73 -77.43 -14.74
N LEU A 140 -27.46 -77.37 -15.16
CA LEU A 140 -26.74 -78.53 -15.68
C LEU A 140 -26.67 -79.64 -14.63
N GLN A 141 -26.35 -79.32 -13.38
CA GLN A 141 -26.29 -80.31 -12.31
C GLN A 141 -27.65 -80.98 -12.11
N GLU A 142 -28.76 -80.24 -12.07
CA GLU A 142 -30.13 -80.78 -11.98
C GLU A 142 -30.50 -81.65 -13.19
N GLU A 143 -30.24 -81.18 -14.41
CA GLU A 143 -30.54 -81.93 -15.64
C GLU A 143 -29.71 -83.21 -15.78
N PHE A 144 -28.50 -83.23 -15.22
CA PHE A 144 -27.61 -84.40 -15.20
C PHE A 144 -27.86 -85.36 -14.03
N VAL A 145 -28.82 -85.10 -13.12
CA VAL A 145 -29.24 -86.08 -12.09
C VAL A 145 -29.99 -87.26 -12.72
N ASP A 146 -30.63 -87.07 -13.88
CA ASP A 146 -31.37 -88.11 -14.60
C ASP A 146 -30.44 -88.90 -15.55
N LYS A 147 -30.20 -90.18 -15.25
CA LYS A 147 -29.38 -91.10 -16.07
C LYS A 147 -29.84 -91.17 -17.53
N SER A 148 -31.13 -91.00 -17.82
CA SER A 148 -31.65 -91.07 -19.19
C SER A 148 -31.20 -89.88 -20.05
N LYS A 149 -31.09 -88.69 -19.44
CA LYS A 149 -30.65 -87.46 -20.12
C LYS A 149 -29.14 -87.46 -20.40
N GLN A 150 -28.34 -88.01 -19.50
CA GLN A 150 -26.88 -88.18 -19.69
C GLN A 150 -26.55 -89.07 -20.90
N VAL A 151 -27.22 -90.21 -21.04
CA VAL A 151 -27.02 -91.14 -22.16
C VAL A 151 -27.43 -90.49 -23.49
N ASN A 152 -28.55 -89.76 -23.50
CA ASN A 152 -28.99 -89.01 -24.69
C ASN A 152 -28.03 -87.88 -25.09
N TYR A 153 -27.39 -87.21 -24.13
CA TYR A 153 -26.38 -86.19 -24.44
C TYR A 153 -25.12 -86.81 -25.05
N ILE A 154 -24.63 -87.92 -24.50
CA ILE A 154 -23.48 -88.67 -25.04
C ILE A 154 -23.75 -89.10 -26.48
N ASN A 155 -24.93 -89.68 -26.76
CA ASN A 155 -25.31 -90.07 -28.12
C ASN A 155 -25.34 -88.88 -29.09
N ARG A 156 -25.84 -87.72 -28.66
CA ARG A 156 -25.90 -86.50 -29.49
C ARG A 156 -24.53 -85.89 -29.77
N VAL A 157 -23.62 -85.91 -28.80
CA VAL A 157 -22.22 -85.46 -28.99
C VAL A 157 -21.47 -86.42 -29.91
N LEU A 158 -21.69 -87.73 -29.76
CA LEU A 158 -21.12 -88.75 -30.66
C LEU A 158 -21.68 -88.65 -32.09
N GLU A 159 -22.93 -88.26 -32.27
CA GLU A 159 -23.50 -87.93 -33.59
C GLU A 159 -22.85 -86.67 -34.19
N GLY A 160 -22.66 -85.61 -33.39
CA GLY A 160 -22.00 -84.37 -33.85
C GLY A 160 -20.51 -84.54 -34.22
N ILE A 161 -19.81 -85.50 -33.61
CA ILE A 161 -18.41 -85.83 -33.93
C ILE A 161 -18.32 -86.74 -35.17
N ASN A 162 -19.32 -87.59 -35.42
CA ASN A 162 -19.38 -88.44 -36.61
C ASN A 162 -19.93 -87.73 -37.87
N LEU A 163 -20.29 -86.45 -37.76
CA LEU A 163 -20.81 -85.63 -38.87
C LEU A 163 -19.73 -84.73 -39.52
N ASN A 164 -18.44 -84.96 -39.24
CA ASN A 164 -17.29 -84.39 -39.95
C ASN A 164 -16.39 -85.50 -40.53
#